data_AF-A0A2E3WW22-F1
#
_entry.id   AF-A0A2E3WW22-F1
#
_cell.length_a   1.000
_cell.length_b   1.000
_cell.length_c   1.000
_cell.angle_alpha   90.00
_cell.angle_beta   90.00
_cell.angle_gamma   90.00
#
_symmetry.space_group_name_H-M   'P 1'
#
loop_
_entity.id
_entity.type
_entity.pdbx_description
1 polymer ?
#
loop_
_entity_poly.entity_id
_entity_poly.type
_entity_poly.pdbx_seq_one_letter_code
_entity_poly.pdbx_strand_id
1 'polypeptide(L)'
;MNVLSPWNNLFNSSVQELIAFIDTQKGSDQQNWYAQVLVCFFMGECLELTYLIRKYPQSGDPLQDRILLNLARCRLNIRRNTYLRISEQELLKDTSDHSVFRPEAFAVAGMQAEYLGDFHKANEHYLKSYLGFKTLGLTNRSALMQNAWLNSEVHNNPEERFLPRMIEILKSHQDNGALQAAGSLALNISYEFEYIGSLRTAYRYALMAENSLYGFRGTKQYDLSVAQLAHLSFQLGNTPMAQKLMERLDNSKVAPARAASQILKKWYIDENIKLTEPPSAAWKNKMKLKDQSVVRLTELEDNIVNLTSQGIVSKADLLIHLYPDEKARTSDLRRRIDSAIYKLRKKVPEIVINDQGNYSMGAEAQGVV
;
A
#
# COMPACT_ATOMS: atom_id res chain seq x y z
N MET A 1 -22.63 -19.26 16.24
CA MET A 1 -21.90 -18.73 15.07
C MET A 1 -22.92 -17.99 14.21
N ASN A 2 -22.77 -16.67 14.03
CA ASN A 2 -23.62 -15.95 13.09
C ASN A 2 -23.21 -16.38 11.68
N VAL A 3 -24.13 -16.98 10.93
CA VAL A 3 -23.90 -17.28 9.51
C VAL A 3 -23.80 -15.92 8.81
N LEU A 4 -22.59 -15.55 8.41
CA LEU A 4 -22.36 -14.32 7.66
C LEU A 4 -23.16 -14.36 6.36
N SER A 5 -23.73 -13.21 5.97
CA SER A 5 -24.42 -13.07 4.68
C SER A 5 -23.51 -13.58 3.55
N PRO A 6 -24.03 -14.27 2.53
CA PRO A 6 -23.23 -14.69 1.37
C PRO A 6 -22.44 -13.55 0.72
N TRP A 7 -22.92 -12.31 0.82
CA TRP A 7 -22.19 -11.12 0.38
C TRP A 7 -20.99 -10.79 1.25
N ASN A 8 -21.07 -10.99 2.57
CA ASN A 8 -19.96 -10.76 3.50
C ASN A 8 -18.75 -11.63 3.15
N ASN A 9 -19.00 -12.90 2.80
CA ASN A 9 -17.93 -13.80 2.35
C ASN A 9 -17.26 -13.24 1.09
N LEU A 10 -18.04 -12.87 0.08
CA LEU A 10 -17.53 -12.30 -1.17
C LEU A 10 -16.70 -11.03 -0.93
N PHE A 11 -17.16 -10.10 -0.10
CA PHE A 11 -16.42 -8.85 0.17
C PHE A 11 -15.17 -9.03 1.02
N ASN A 12 -15.10 -10.09 1.82
CA ASN A 12 -13.94 -10.41 2.64
C ASN A 12 -12.95 -11.36 1.94
N SER A 13 -13.35 -11.95 0.81
CA SER A 13 -12.51 -12.81 -0.02
C SER A 13 -11.38 -12.04 -0.68
N SER A 14 -10.24 -12.68 -0.74
CA SER A 14 -9.12 -12.31 -1.58
C SER A 14 -9.36 -12.64 -3.05
N VAL A 15 -8.47 -12.16 -3.94
CA VAL A 15 -8.59 -12.38 -5.39
C VAL A 15 -8.62 -13.87 -5.75
N GLN A 16 -7.80 -14.70 -5.11
CA GLN A 16 -7.72 -16.14 -5.36
C GLN A 16 -9.00 -16.85 -4.88
N GLU A 17 -9.52 -16.44 -3.73
CA GLU A 17 -10.78 -16.96 -3.21
C GLU A 17 -11.97 -16.55 -4.09
N LEU A 18 -11.95 -15.33 -4.65
CA LEU A 18 -12.94 -14.88 -5.63
C LEU A 18 -12.86 -15.70 -6.93
N ILE A 19 -11.67 -16.00 -7.44
CA ILE A 19 -11.49 -16.87 -8.61
C ILE A 19 -12.06 -18.27 -8.33
N ALA A 20 -11.67 -18.88 -7.20
CA ALA A 20 -12.20 -20.18 -6.81
C ALA A 20 -13.72 -20.17 -6.59
N PHE A 21 -14.27 -19.07 -6.08
CA PHE A 21 -15.71 -18.89 -5.92
C PHE A 21 -16.43 -18.87 -7.28
N ILE A 22 -15.88 -18.16 -8.27
CA ILE A 22 -16.41 -18.11 -9.64
C ILE A 22 -16.37 -19.50 -10.29
N ASP A 23 -15.24 -20.19 -10.19
CA ASP A 23 -15.04 -21.50 -10.82
C ASP A 23 -15.98 -22.58 -10.25
N THR A 24 -16.28 -22.48 -8.94
CA THR A 24 -17.17 -23.42 -8.26
C THR A 24 -18.64 -23.06 -8.35
N GLN A 25 -18.98 -21.89 -8.92
CA GLN A 25 -20.34 -21.35 -9.07
C GLN A 25 -21.17 -21.42 -7.77
N LYS A 26 -20.53 -21.25 -6.61
CA LYS A 26 -21.19 -21.45 -5.29
C LYS A 26 -22.17 -20.33 -4.89
N GLY A 27 -22.23 -19.23 -5.65
CA GLY A 27 -23.13 -18.10 -5.41
C GLY A 27 -24.34 -18.04 -6.33
N SER A 28 -25.25 -17.12 -6.05
CA SER A 28 -26.24 -16.66 -7.03
C SER A 28 -25.56 -16.04 -8.26
N ASP A 29 -26.28 -15.95 -9.38
CA ASP A 29 -25.80 -15.32 -10.62
C ASP A 29 -25.22 -13.92 -10.39
N GLN A 30 -25.83 -13.15 -9.50
CA GLN A 30 -25.35 -11.80 -9.17
C GLN A 30 -24.07 -11.79 -8.34
N GLN A 31 -23.92 -12.72 -7.42
CA GLN A 31 -22.68 -12.84 -6.64
C GLN A 31 -21.54 -13.30 -7.54
N ASN A 32 -21.77 -14.30 -8.40
CA ASN A 32 -20.77 -14.74 -9.37
C ASN A 32 -20.39 -13.61 -10.33
N TRP A 33 -21.39 -12.86 -10.83
CA TRP A 33 -21.15 -11.69 -11.67
C TRP A 33 -20.33 -10.62 -10.95
N TYR A 34 -20.68 -10.30 -9.70
CA TYR A 34 -19.99 -9.25 -8.97
C TYR A 34 -18.59 -9.69 -8.51
N ALA A 35 -18.38 -10.98 -8.22
CA ALA A 35 -17.05 -11.55 -8.01
C ALA A 35 -16.18 -11.37 -9.27
N GLN A 36 -16.71 -11.63 -10.46
CA GLN A 36 -16.01 -11.37 -11.74
C GLN A 36 -15.68 -9.87 -11.90
N VAL A 37 -16.61 -8.98 -11.56
CA VAL A 37 -16.38 -7.53 -11.54
C VAL A 37 -15.19 -7.17 -10.62
N LEU A 38 -15.13 -7.74 -9.41
CA LEU A 38 -14.02 -7.51 -8.49
C LEU A 38 -12.70 -8.07 -9.03
N VAL A 39 -12.68 -9.29 -9.58
CA VAL A 39 -11.48 -9.90 -10.17
C VAL A 39 -10.96 -9.04 -11.34
N CYS A 40 -11.80 -8.70 -12.31
CA CYS A 40 -11.42 -7.83 -13.43
C CYS A 40 -10.93 -6.47 -12.93
N PHE A 41 -11.59 -5.91 -11.91
CA PHE A 41 -11.13 -4.68 -11.28
C PHE A 41 -9.74 -4.85 -10.67
N PHE A 42 -9.46 -5.91 -9.90
CA PHE A 42 -8.14 -6.11 -9.27
C PHE A 42 -7.03 -6.38 -10.28
N MET A 43 -7.32 -7.16 -11.34
CA MET A 43 -6.40 -7.50 -12.43
C MET A 43 -6.22 -6.38 -13.47
N GLY A 44 -7.10 -5.36 -13.48
CA GLY A 44 -7.03 -4.23 -14.41
C GLY A 44 -7.66 -4.49 -15.78
N GLU A 45 -8.53 -5.48 -15.91
CA GLU A 45 -9.14 -5.93 -17.17
C GLU A 45 -10.35 -5.06 -17.55
N CYS A 46 -10.08 -3.85 -18.07
CA CYS A 46 -11.13 -2.85 -18.35
C CYS A 46 -12.13 -3.28 -19.44
N LEU A 47 -11.68 -4.04 -20.44
CA LEU A 47 -12.55 -4.53 -21.53
C LEU A 47 -13.53 -5.56 -21.00
N GLU A 48 -13.05 -6.54 -20.23
CA GLU A 48 -13.88 -7.56 -19.61
C GLU A 48 -14.87 -6.95 -18.62
N LEU A 49 -14.41 -6.01 -17.77
CA LEU A 49 -15.29 -5.27 -16.88
C LEU A 49 -16.41 -4.50 -17.63
N THR A 50 -16.11 -3.98 -18.82
CA THR A 50 -17.13 -3.32 -19.67
C THR A 50 -18.14 -4.33 -20.21
N TYR A 51 -17.66 -5.50 -20.63
CA TYR A 51 -18.51 -6.59 -21.11
C TYR A 51 -19.45 -7.08 -20.00
N LEU A 52 -18.93 -7.31 -18.79
CA LEU A 52 -19.70 -7.72 -17.61
C LEU A 52 -20.81 -6.72 -17.27
N ILE A 53 -20.51 -5.41 -17.26
CA ILE A 53 -21.52 -4.36 -16.99
C ILE A 53 -22.67 -4.39 -18.01
N ARG A 54 -22.40 -4.75 -19.27
CA ARG A 54 -23.43 -4.86 -20.32
C ARG A 54 -24.26 -6.14 -20.20
N LYS A 55 -23.73 -7.18 -19.55
CA LYS A 55 -24.33 -8.51 -19.40
C LYS A 55 -24.88 -8.76 -17.99
N TYR A 56 -25.19 -7.68 -17.26
CA TYR A 56 -25.66 -7.76 -15.90
C TYR A 56 -26.91 -8.67 -15.74
N PRO A 57 -26.89 -9.67 -14.84
CA PRO A 57 -28.06 -10.50 -14.55
C PRO A 57 -29.00 -9.79 -13.57
N GLN A 58 -30.23 -9.51 -14.00
CA GLN A 58 -31.27 -8.91 -13.13
C GLN A 58 -31.73 -9.93 -12.07
N SER A 59 -31.87 -9.50 -10.80
CA SER A 59 -32.36 -10.37 -9.72
C SER A 59 -33.86 -10.27 -9.47
N GLY A 60 -34.50 -9.24 -10.01
CA GLY A 60 -35.85 -8.86 -9.62
C GLY A 60 -35.91 -7.99 -8.36
N ASP A 61 -34.77 -7.68 -7.71
CA ASP A 61 -34.65 -6.59 -6.71
C ASP A 61 -34.04 -5.35 -7.38
N PRO A 62 -34.87 -4.33 -7.74
CA PRO A 62 -34.38 -3.14 -8.44
C PRO A 62 -33.37 -2.31 -7.63
N LEU A 63 -33.42 -2.37 -6.29
CA LEU A 63 -32.51 -1.61 -5.44
C LEU A 63 -31.13 -2.28 -5.43
N GLN A 64 -31.08 -3.58 -5.17
CA GLN A 64 -29.82 -4.33 -5.25
C GLN A 64 -29.21 -4.25 -6.65
N ASP A 65 -30.05 -4.33 -7.68
CA ASP A 65 -29.60 -4.22 -9.07
C ASP A 65 -28.93 -2.87 -9.38
N ARG A 66 -29.54 -1.78 -8.88
CA ARG A 66 -28.98 -0.44 -9.03
C ARG A 66 -27.66 -0.28 -8.28
N ILE A 67 -27.57 -0.77 -7.04
CA ILE A 67 -26.36 -0.70 -6.21
C ILE A 67 -25.19 -1.41 -6.91
N LEU A 68 -25.40 -2.67 -7.34
CA LEU A 68 -24.36 -3.50 -7.95
C LEU A 68 -23.86 -2.91 -9.27
N LEU A 69 -24.77 -2.43 -10.13
CA LEU A 69 -24.41 -1.76 -11.37
C LEU A 69 -23.64 -0.46 -11.14
N ASN A 70 -24.05 0.36 -10.17
CA ASN A 70 -23.38 1.60 -9.84
C ASN A 70 -21.97 1.33 -9.30
N LEU A 71 -21.81 0.36 -8.40
CA LEU A 71 -20.51 -0.09 -7.89
C LEU A 71 -19.58 -0.55 -9.03
N ALA A 72 -20.07 -1.35 -9.98
CA ALA A 72 -19.27 -1.83 -11.10
C ALA A 72 -18.87 -0.70 -12.06
N ARG A 73 -19.80 0.23 -12.37
CA ARG A 73 -19.52 1.40 -13.21
C ARG A 73 -18.49 2.33 -12.59
N CYS A 74 -18.59 2.60 -11.29
CA CYS A 74 -17.61 3.41 -10.58
C CYS A 74 -16.21 2.78 -10.63
N ARG A 75 -16.10 1.46 -10.43
CA ARG A 75 -14.82 0.73 -10.60
C ARG A 75 -14.23 0.84 -11.99
N LEU A 76 -15.06 0.70 -13.03
CA LEU A 76 -14.61 0.83 -14.41
C LEU A 76 -14.07 2.24 -14.67
N ASN A 77 -14.75 3.27 -14.18
CA ASN A 77 -14.33 4.66 -14.37
C ASN A 77 -13.04 4.99 -13.61
N ILE A 78 -12.88 4.49 -12.37
CA ILE A 78 -11.62 4.55 -11.62
C ILE A 78 -10.48 3.92 -12.45
N ARG A 79 -10.72 2.77 -13.09
CA ARG A 79 -9.70 2.11 -13.92
C ARG A 79 -9.41 2.82 -15.24
N ARG A 80 -10.44 3.41 -15.85
CA ARG A 80 -10.32 4.15 -17.11
C ARG A 80 -9.82 5.56 -16.96
N ASN A 81 -9.62 6.05 -15.74
CA ASN A 81 -9.20 7.42 -15.49
C ASN A 81 -10.21 8.44 -16.04
N THR A 82 -11.51 8.13 -15.94
CA THR A 82 -12.58 8.98 -16.48
C THR A 82 -13.46 9.52 -15.36
N TYR A 83 -13.90 10.78 -15.49
CA TYR A 83 -14.84 11.40 -14.55
C TYR A 83 -16.16 10.61 -14.49
N LEU A 84 -16.75 10.47 -13.30
CA LEU A 84 -18.01 9.75 -13.14
C LEU A 84 -19.17 10.53 -13.76
N ARG A 85 -20.10 9.79 -14.35
CA ARG A 85 -21.48 10.26 -14.56
C ARG A 85 -22.38 10.07 -13.33
N ILE A 86 -22.00 9.17 -12.40
CA ILE A 86 -22.77 8.85 -11.18
C ILE A 86 -22.26 9.75 -10.05
N SER A 87 -23.15 10.46 -9.39
CA SER A 87 -22.77 11.30 -8.24
C SER A 87 -22.50 10.42 -7.00
N GLU A 88 -21.59 10.85 -6.14
CA GLU A 88 -21.37 10.20 -4.84
C GLU A 88 -22.67 10.10 -4.01
N GLN A 89 -23.49 11.15 -4.05
CA GLN A 89 -24.80 11.17 -3.38
C GLN A 89 -25.71 10.05 -3.89
N GLU A 90 -25.70 9.79 -5.20
CA GLU A 90 -26.46 8.70 -5.82
C GLU A 90 -25.94 7.33 -5.37
N LEU A 91 -24.62 7.14 -5.30
CA LEU A 91 -24.01 5.90 -4.81
C LEU A 91 -24.36 5.63 -3.33
N LEU A 92 -24.35 6.66 -2.48
CA LEU A 92 -24.54 6.51 -1.04
C LEU A 92 -26.02 6.43 -0.64
N LYS A 93 -26.93 7.14 -1.33
CA LYS A 93 -28.37 7.17 -1.02
C LYS A 93 -28.98 5.77 -0.98
N ASP A 94 -28.58 4.92 -1.92
CA ASP A 94 -29.15 3.58 -2.12
C ASP A 94 -28.65 2.55 -1.10
N THR A 95 -27.68 2.90 -0.26
CA THR A 95 -27.02 1.94 0.66
C THR A 95 -27.37 2.18 2.14
N SER A 96 -28.42 2.93 2.43
CA SER A 96 -28.67 3.51 3.76
C SER A 96 -29.00 2.49 4.87
N ASP A 97 -29.64 1.35 4.58
CA ASP A 97 -30.29 0.50 5.61
C ASP A 97 -29.64 -0.87 5.89
N HIS A 98 -28.34 -0.89 6.24
CA HIS A 98 -27.60 -2.10 6.68
C HIS A 98 -27.52 -3.26 5.68
N SER A 99 -26.61 -3.08 4.73
CA SER A 99 -25.95 -4.17 4.02
C SER A 99 -24.44 -3.93 3.99
N VAL A 100 -23.68 -4.97 3.67
CA VAL A 100 -22.24 -4.87 3.35
C VAL A 100 -21.96 -3.94 2.16
N PHE A 101 -22.98 -3.54 1.39
CA PHE A 101 -22.84 -2.58 0.31
C PHE A 101 -22.56 -1.15 0.77
N ARG A 102 -22.98 -0.76 1.98
CA ARG A 102 -22.71 0.59 2.51
C ARG A 102 -21.22 0.86 2.72
N PRO A 103 -20.48 0.04 3.50
CA PRO A 103 -19.04 0.24 3.61
C PRO A 103 -18.34 0.07 2.25
N GLU A 104 -18.83 -0.80 1.37
CA GLU A 104 -18.26 -0.91 0.02
C GLU A 104 -18.48 0.33 -0.85
N ALA A 105 -19.65 0.97 -0.77
CA ALA A 105 -19.93 2.23 -1.45
C ALA A 105 -18.99 3.33 -0.97
N PHE A 106 -18.75 3.42 0.34
CA PHE A 106 -17.72 4.31 0.89
C PHE A 106 -16.31 3.95 0.40
N ALA A 107 -15.95 2.67 0.33
CA ALA A 107 -14.65 2.25 -0.21
C ALA A 107 -14.44 2.77 -1.64
N VAL A 108 -15.45 2.64 -2.50
CA VAL A 108 -15.39 3.06 -3.91
C VAL A 108 -15.38 4.58 -4.04
N ALA A 109 -16.20 5.28 -3.24
CA ALA A 109 -16.19 6.74 -3.18
C ALA A 109 -14.82 7.27 -2.73
N GLY A 110 -14.19 6.62 -1.74
CA GLY A 110 -12.83 6.94 -1.29
C GLY A 110 -11.79 6.79 -2.40
N MET A 111 -11.80 5.65 -3.11
CA MET A 111 -10.90 5.41 -4.26
C MET A 111 -11.05 6.44 -5.36
N GLN A 112 -12.28 6.90 -5.60
CA GLN A 112 -12.53 7.94 -6.58
C GLN A 112 -12.02 9.31 -6.11
N ALA A 113 -12.29 9.70 -4.87
CA ALA A 113 -11.80 10.96 -4.31
C ALA A 113 -10.26 11.00 -4.34
N GLU A 114 -9.60 9.90 -3.95
CA GLU A 114 -8.15 9.74 -4.04
C GLU A 114 -7.66 9.90 -5.48
N TYR A 115 -8.35 9.28 -6.44
CA TYR A 115 -8.03 9.40 -7.86
C TYR A 115 -8.13 10.84 -8.38
N LEU A 116 -9.12 11.60 -7.90
CA LEU A 116 -9.31 13.02 -8.22
C LEU A 116 -8.36 13.94 -7.44
N GLY A 117 -7.55 13.41 -6.53
CA GLY A 117 -6.64 14.17 -5.68
C GLY A 117 -7.29 14.84 -4.46
N ASP A 118 -8.56 14.54 -4.17
CA ASP A 118 -9.27 15.02 -2.99
C ASP A 118 -9.02 14.06 -1.82
N PHE A 119 -7.83 14.17 -1.22
CA PHE A 119 -7.39 13.28 -0.14
C PHE A 119 -8.14 13.50 1.18
N HIS A 120 -8.68 14.69 1.44
CA HIS A 120 -9.52 14.94 2.61
C HIS A 120 -10.81 14.12 2.53
N LYS A 121 -11.48 14.18 1.37
CA LYS A 121 -12.70 13.41 1.15
C LYS A 121 -12.43 11.90 1.06
N ALA A 122 -11.32 11.50 0.43
CA ALA A 122 -10.89 10.11 0.39
C ALA A 122 -10.73 9.56 1.81
N ASN A 123 -10.08 10.34 2.69
CA ASN A 123 -9.87 10.01 4.08
C ASN A 123 -11.19 9.72 4.82
N GLU A 124 -12.14 10.64 4.76
CA GLU A 124 -13.44 10.48 5.42
C GLU A 124 -14.17 9.21 4.95
N HIS A 125 -14.18 8.96 3.65
CA HIS A 125 -14.83 7.79 3.07
C HIS A 125 -14.13 6.49 3.47
N TYR A 126 -12.80 6.45 3.43
CA TYR A 126 -12.06 5.27 3.86
C TYR A 126 -12.23 4.99 5.34
N LEU A 127 -12.31 6.01 6.19
CA LEU A 127 -12.61 5.84 7.61
C LEU A 127 -14.01 5.25 7.83
N LYS A 128 -15.04 5.79 7.17
CA LYS A 128 -16.42 5.27 7.23
C LYS A 128 -16.49 3.82 6.74
N SER A 129 -15.77 3.50 5.66
CA SER A 129 -15.65 2.15 5.11
C SER A 129 -14.95 1.18 6.08
N TYR A 130 -13.80 1.58 6.62
CA TYR A 130 -13.02 0.80 7.59
C TYR A 130 -13.88 0.44 8.81
N LEU A 131 -14.50 1.42 9.44
CA LEU A 131 -15.34 1.21 10.62
C LEU A 131 -16.53 0.30 10.28
N GLY A 132 -17.19 0.51 9.14
CA GLY A 132 -18.30 -0.33 8.70
C GLY A 132 -17.90 -1.80 8.48
N PHE A 133 -16.80 -2.06 7.78
CA PHE A 133 -16.30 -3.44 7.60
C PHE A 133 -15.83 -4.08 8.91
N LYS A 134 -15.24 -3.29 9.81
CA LYS A 134 -14.82 -3.76 11.14
C LYS A 134 -16.03 -4.20 11.98
N THR A 135 -17.11 -3.41 11.99
CA THR A 135 -18.36 -3.77 12.68
C THR A 135 -18.99 -5.05 12.12
N LEU A 136 -18.83 -5.31 10.82
CA LEU A 136 -19.31 -6.53 10.16
C LEU A 136 -18.37 -7.74 10.35
N GLY A 137 -17.22 -7.59 11.02
CA GLY A 137 -16.24 -8.66 11.21
C GLY A 137 -15.48 -9.04 9.94
N LEU A 138 -15.43 -8.16 8.94
CA LEU A 138 -14.74 -8.42 7.67
C LEU A 138 -13.27 -7.99 7.78
N THR A 139 -12.46 -8.84 8.42
CA THR A 139 -11.06 -8.55 8.79
C THR A 139 -10.21 -8.12 7.60
N ASN A 140 -10.23 -8.87 6.48
CA ASN A 140 -9.40 -8.56 5.32
C ASN A 140 -9.80 -7.22 4.69
N ARG A 141 -11.11 -7.01 4.55
CA ARG A 141 -11.62 -5.80 3.89
C ARG A 141 -11.43 -4.56 4.75
N SER A 142 -11.69 -4.66 6.06
CA SER A 142 -11.41 -3.59 7.01
C SER A 142 -9.93 -3.23 7.03
N ALA A 143 -9.02 -4.21 7.06
CA ALA A 143 -7.57 -3.98 7.02
C ALA A 143 -7.11 -3.21 5.76
N LEU A 144 -7.62 -3.58 4.59
CA LEU A 144 -7.35 -2.85 3.34
C LEU A 144 -7.84 -1.40 3.39
N MET A 145 -9.02 -1.16 3.99
CA MET A 145 -9.56 0.19 4.13
C MET A 145 -8.83 1.02 5.18
N GLN A 146 -8.32 0.39 6.24
CA GLN A 146 -7.45 1.05 7.21
C GLN A 146 -6.16 1.54 6.54
N ASN A 147 -5.57 0.74 5.65
CA ASN A 147 -4.41 1.16 4.87
C ASN A 147 -4.74 2.35 3.95
N ALA A 148 -5.87 2.30 3.26
CA ALA A 148 -6.28 3.36 2.34
C ALA A 148 -6.58 4.68 3.08
N TRP A 149 -7.20 4.59 4.26
CA TRP A 149 -7.40 5.70 5.17
C TRP A 149 -6.06 6.30 5.62
N LEU A 150 -5.15 5.48 6.15
CA LEU A 150 -3.82 5.92 6.58
C LEU A 150 -3.02 6.56 5.45
N ASN A 151 -3.08 5.99 4.25
CA ASN A 151 -2.44 6.59 3.08
C ASN A 151 -3.02 7.97 2.74
N SER A 152 -4.33 8.16 2.91
CA SER A 152 -4.96 9.47 2.70
C SER A 152 -4.56 10.46 3.80
N GLU A 153 -4.41 10.02 5.05
CA GLU A 153 -3.86 10.85 6.14
C GLU A 153 -2.46 11.36 5.80
N VAL A 154 -1.59 10.48 5.28
CA VAL A 154 -0.21 10.84 4.87
C VAL A 154 -0.20 11.91 3.78
N HIS A 155 -1.18 11.90 2.87
CA HIS A 155 -1.28 12.94 1.83
C HIS A 155 -1.87 14.25 2.35
N ASN A 156 -2.75 14.19 3.36
CA ASN A 156 -3.33 15.38 3.98
C ASN A 156 -2.35 16.08 4.93
N ASN A 157 -1.48 15.31 5.59
CA ASN A 157 -0.51 15.78 6.57
C ASN A 157 0.90 15.27 6.20
N PRO A 158 1.44 15.62 5.02
CA PRO A 158 2.75 15.12 4.53
C PRO A 158 3.93 15.43 5.47
N GLU A 159 3.74 16.37 6.38
CA GLU A 159 4.68 16.80 7.37
C GLU A 159 4.77 15.87 8.59
N GLU A 160 3.70 15.13 8.89
CA GLU A 160 3.67 14.15 9.97
C GLU A 160 4.45 12.87 9.61
N ARG A 161 5.10 12.26 10.61
CA ARG A 161 5.76 10.96 10.43
C ARG A 161 4.85 9.82 10.85
N PHE A 162 4.25 9.17 9.86
CA PHE A 162 3.36 8.03 10.06
C PHE A 162 4.09 6.68 10.23
N LEU A 163 5.42 6.61 10.04
CA LEU A 163 6.18 5.35 10.09
C LEU A 163 5.90 4.49 11.34
N PRO A 164 5.98 5.02 12.58
CA PRO A 164 5.67 4.21 13.77
C PRO A 164 4.25 3.62 13.75
N ARG A 165 3.27 4.44 13.38
CA ARG A 165 1.86 4.03 13.27
C ARG A 165 1.65 3.00 12.16
N MET A 166 2.32 3.15 11.02
CA MET A 166 2.31 2.17 9.93
C MET A 166 2.87 0.81 10.40
N ILE A 167 3.98 0.83 11.16
CA ILE A 167 4.60 -0.40 11.67
C ILE A 167 3.69 -1.10 12.68
N GLU A 168 3.04 -0.36 13.57
CA GLU A 168 2.06 -0.91 14.52
C GLU A 168 0.87 -1.57 13.78
N ILE A 169 0.31 -0.87 12.79
CA ILE A 169 -0.80 -1.40 11.99
C ILE A 169 -0.36 -2.62 11.17
N LEU A 170 0.86 -2.62 10.62
CA LEU A 170 1.42 -3.75 9.90
C LEU A 170 1.47 -5.00 10.79
N LYS A 171 1.98 -4.85 12.03
CA LYS A 171 2.02 -5.95 12.99
C LYS A 171 0.61 -6.49 13.28
N SER A 172 -0.35 -5.59 13.53
CA SER A 172 -1.76 -5.97 13.69
C SER A 172 -2.30 -6.75 12.48
N HIS A 173 -1.97 -6.34 11.25
CA HIS A 173 -2.42 -7.07 10.05
C HIS A 173 -1.80 -8.46 9.94
N GLN A 174 -0.52 -8.60 10.30
CA GLN A 174 0.17 -9.89 10.34
C GLN A 174 -0.44 -10.83 11.38
N ASP A 175 -0.67 -10.32 12.60
CA ASP A 175 -1.26 -11.09 13.70
C ASP A 175 -2.68 -11.57 13.38
N ASN A 176 -3.42 -10.80 12.57
CA ASN A 176 -4.77 -11.14 12.11
C ASN A 176 -4.82 -11.95 10.79
N GLY A 177 -3.66 -12.30 10.21
CA GLY A 177 -3.59 -13.05 8.94
C GLY A 177 -4.07 -12.28 7.71
N ALA A 178 -4.19 -10.95 7.78
CA ALA A 178 -4.63 -10.09 6.68
C ALA A 178 -3.48 -9.82 5.69
N LEU A 179 -2.94 -10.88 5.08
CA LEU A 179 -1.69 -10.86 4.31
C LEU A 179 -1.66 -9.83 3.18
N GLN A 180 -2.77 -9.65 2.45
CA GLN A 180 -2.85 -8.65 1.38
C GLN A 180 -2.71 -7.22 1.92
N ALA A 181 -3.32 -6.93 3.05
CA ALA A 181 -3.22 -5.62 3.71
C ALA A 181 -1.83 -5.43 4.32
N ALA A 182 -1.28 -6.45 4.99
CA ALA A 182 0.08 -6.42 5.52
C ALA A 182 1.11 -6.12 4.42
N GLY A 183 1.06 -6.87 3.31
CA GLY A 183 1.98 -6.66 2.20
C GLY A 183 1.83 -5.30 1.51
N SER A 184 0.60 -4.81 1.37
CA SER A 184 0.35 -3.47 0.83
C SER A 184 0.91 -2.36 1.74
N LEU A 185 0.80 -2.51 3.06
CA LEU A 185 1.33 -1.54 4.01
C LEU A 185 2.85 -1.62 4.12
N ALA A 186 3.43 -2.82 4.09
CA ALA A 186 4.89 -3.01 4.03
C ALA A 186 5.49 -2.34 2.78
N LEU A 187 4.78 -2.35 1.65
CA LEU A 187 5.21 -1.63 0.44
C LEU A 187 5.25 -0.11 0.67
N ASN A 188 4.25 0.46 1.33
CA ASN A 188 4.25 1.90 1.65
C ASN A 188 5.36 2.26 2.63
N ILE A 189 5.55 1.44 3.68
CA ILE A 189 6.67 1.59 4.63
C ILE A 189 8.01 1.54 3.89
N SER A 190 8.17 0.66 2.91
CA SER A 190 9.37 0.60 2.06
C SER A 190 9.60 1.92 1.32
N TYR A 191 8.56 2.53 0.74
CA TYR A 191 8.69 3.83 0.08
C TYR A 191 9.11 4.94 1.06
N GLU A 192 8.55 4.97 2.27
CA GLU A 192 8.90 5.93 3.31
C GLU A 192 10.38 5.80 3.74
N PHE A 193 10.85 4.57 3.99
CA PHE A 193 12.25 4.33 4.34
C PHE A 193 13.22 4.68 3.21
N GLU A 194 12.83 4.46 1.96
CA GLU A 194 13.65 4.86 0.83
C GLU A 194 13.74 6.38 0.71
N TYR A 195 12.62 7.08 0.92
CA TYR A 195 12.56 8.54 0.87
C TYR A 195 13.53 9.19 1.85
N ILE A 196 13.70 8.61 3.05
CA ILE A 196 14.68 9.07 4.06
C ILE A 196 16.10 8.51 3.86
N GLY A 197 16.35 7.77 2.77
CA GLY A 197 17.67 7.22 2.43
C GLY A 197 18.08 5.97 3.21
N SER A 198 17.15 5.37 3.95
CA SER A 198 17.32 4.12 4.72
C SER A 198 17.12 2.90 3.81
N LEU A 199 18.00 2.75 2.82
CA LEU A 199 17.82 1.81 1.71
C LEU A 199 17.80 0.34 2.14
N ARG A 200 18.54 -0.05 3.19
CA ARG A 200 18.57 -1.45 3.64
C ARG A 200 17.28 -1.82 4.37
N THR A 201 16.76 -0.91 5.18
CA THR A 201 15.47 -1.11 5.85
C THR A 201 14.32 -1.06 4.84
N ALA A 202 14.35 -0.12 3.89
CA ALA A 202 13.41 -0.09 2.76
C ALA A 202 13.39 -1.44 2.01
N TYR A 203 14.56 -2.03 1.77
CA TYR A 203 14.68 -3.33 1.11
C TYR A 203 14.06 -4.48 1.91
N ARG A 204 14.26 -4.52 3.24
CA ARG A 204 13.62 -5.53 4.12
C ARG A 204 12.10 -5.47 4.02
N TYR A 205 11.53 -4.26 4.06
CA TYR A 205 10.08 -4.08 3.92
C TYR A 205 9.57 -4.37 2.50
N ALA A 206 10.34 -4.07 1.44
CA ALA A 206 9.98 -4.47 0.08
C ALA A 206 9.94 -5.99 -0.08
N LEU A 207 10.91 -6.70 0.51
CA LEU A 207 10.93 -8.17 0.51
C LEU A 207 9.75 -8.74 1.32
N MET A 208 9.44 -8.15 2.47
CA MET A 208 8.27 -8.53 3.27
C MET A 208 6.96 -8.31 2.49
N ALA A 209 6.86 -7.21 1.75
CA ALA A 209 5.72 -6.92 0.89
C ALA A 209 5.56 -7.98 -0.20
N GLU A 210 6.62 -8.33 -0.92
CA GLU A 210 6.60 -9.34 -1.99
C GLU A 210 6.21 -10.72 -1.46
N ASN A 211 6.79 -11.15 -0.34
CA ASN A 211 6.47 -12.42 0.32
C ASN A 211 5.00 -12.48 0.78
N SER A 212 4.52 -11.43 1.44
CA SER A 212 3.12 -11.36 1.90
C SER A 212 2.15 -11.31 0.74
N LEU A 213 2.58 -10.72 -0.39
CA LEU A 213 1.77 -10.58 -1.59
C LEU A 213 1.90 -11.77 -2.56
N TYR A 214 2.72 -12.78 -2.28
CA TYR A 214 3.03 -13.88 -3.20
C TYR A 214 1.79 -14.70 -3.60
N GLY A 215 0.83 -14.86 -2.69
CA GLY A 215 -0.46 -15.47 -3.00
C GLY A 215 -1.28 -14.67 -4.01
N PHE A 216 -1.03 -13.36 -4.13
CA PHE A 216 -1.81 -12.37 -4.88
C PHE A 216 -1.15 -11.95 -6.21
N ARG A 217 -0.43 -12.88 -6.87
CA ARG A 217 0.20 -12.66 -8.18
C ARG A 217 -0.78 -12.14 -9.23
N GLY A 218 -0.30 -11.25 -10.10
CA GLY A 218 -1.09 -10.59 -11.13
C GLY A 218 -1.88 -9.36 -10.66
N THR A 219 -1.90 -9.09 -9.35
CA THR A 219 -2.49 -7.86 -8.82
C THR A 219 -1.51 -6.69 -8.93
N LYS A 220 -2.06 -5.46 -8.97
CA LYS A 220 -1.27 -4.23 -9.00
C LYS A 220 -0.28 -4.13 -7.85
N GLN A 221 -0.71 -4.46 -6.63
CA GLN A 221 0.11 -4.32 -5.41
C GLN A 221 1.29 -5.28 -5.43
N TYR A 222 1.07 -6.53 -5.86
CA TYR A 222 2.14 -7.50 -5.98
C TYR A 222 3.20 -7.03 -6.99
N ASP A 223 2.81 -6.67 -8.21
CA ASP A 223 3.78 -6.28 -9.24
C ASP A 223 4.51 -4.97 -8.86
N LEU A 224 3.86 -4.04 -8.15
CA LEU A 224 4.53 -2.85 -7.62
C LEU A 224 5.52 -3.17 -6.49
N SER A 225 5.28 -4.23 -5.69
CA SER A 225 6.25 -4.69 -4.70
C SER A 225 7.50 -5.29 -5.35
N VAL A 226 7.32 -6.03 -6.46
CA VAL A 226 8.43 -6.55 -7.27
C VAL A 226 9.23 -5.40 -7.88
N ALA A 227 8.56 -4.37 -8.39
CA ALA A 227 9.21 -3.18 -8.94
C ALA A 227 10.01 -2.42 -7.88
N GLN A 228 9.45 -2.26 -6.68
CA GLN A 228 10.16 -1.61 -5.57
C GLN A 228 11.38 -2.43 -5.12
N LEU A 229 11.25 -3.75 -5.03
CA LEU A 229 12.36 -4.62 -4.68
C LEU A 229 13.48 -4.56 -5.73
N ALA A 230 13.13 -4.55 -7.03
CA ALA A 230 14.09 -4.40 -8.11
C ALA A 230 14.83 -3.06 -8.04
N HIS A 231 14.11 -1.97 -7.77
CA HIS A 231 14.68 -0.64 -7.59
C HIS A 231 15.74 -0.61 -6.49
N LEU A 232 15.38 -1.11 -5.31
CA LEU A 232 16.26 -1.14 -4.15
C LEU A 232 17.45 -2.08 -4.37
N SER A 233 17.26 -3.20 -5.09
CA SER A 233 18.36 -4.07 -5.52
C SER A 233 19.38 -3.32 -6.39
N PHE A 234 18.93 -2.51 -7.36
CA PHE A 234 19.84 -1.65 -8.13
C PHE A 234 20.56 -0.63 -7.24
N GLN A 235 19.84 0.07 -6.38
CA GLN A 235 20.42 1.11 -5.51
C GLN A 235 21.46 0.55 -4.53
N LEU A 236 21.26 -0.69 -4.06
CA LEU A 236 22.16 -1.43 -3.17
C LEU A 236 23.29 -2.17 -3.93
N GLY A 237 23.33 -2.10 -5.26
CA GLY A 237 24.38 -2.75 -6.08
C GLY A 237 24.18 -4.26 -6.30
N ASN A 238 23.03 -4.82 -5.95
CA ASN A 238 22.69 -6.22 -6.24
C ASN A 238 22.05 -6.35 -7.64
N THR A 239 22.82 -6.04 -8.68
CA THR A 239 22.38 -6.06 -10.08
C THR A 239 21.81 -7.41 -10.54
N PRO A 240 22.40 -8.58 -10.18
CA PRO A 240 21.84 -9.87 -10.61
C PRO A 240 20.41 -10.12 -10.10
N MET A 241 20.14 -9.80 -8.83
CA MET A 241 18.78 -9.90 -8.28
C MET A 241 17.83 -8.92 -8.98
N ALA A 242 18.28 -7.69 -9.20
CA ALA A 242 17.48 -6.68 -9.88
C ALA A 242 17.07 -7.15 -11.29
N GLN A 243 18.00 -7.67 -12.08
CA GLN A 243 17.72 -8.19 -13.43
C GLN A 243 16.69 -9.32 -13.42
N LYS A 244 16.80 -10.29 -12.50
CA LYS A 244 15.80 -11.37 -12.35
C LYS A 244 14.41 -10.84 -12.03
N LEU A 245 14.31 -9.78 -11.22
CA LEU A 245 13.02 -9.14 -10.91
C LEU A 245 12.48 -8.36 -12.11
N MET A 246 13.35 -7.73 -12.90
CA MET A 246 12.97 -7.02 -14.13
C MET A 246 12.35 -7.95 -15.17
N GLU A 247 12.89 -9.15 -15.36
CA GLU A 247 12.32 -10.17 -16.25
C GLU A 247 10.87 -10.53 -15.87
N ARG A 248 10.57 -10.56 -14.56
CA ARG A 248 9.19 -10.78 -14.07
C ARG A 248 8.28 -9.59 -14.41
N LEU A 249 8.76 -8.36 -14.23
CA LEU A 249 7.99 -7.14 -14.48
C LEU A 249 7.69 -6.93 -15.96
N ASP A 250 8.61 -7.31 -16.85
CA ASP A 250 8.42 -7.22 -18.30
C ASP A 250 7.24 -8.05 -18.80
N ASN A 251 6.90 -9.12 -18.08
CA ASN A 251 5.76 -9.99 -18.36
C ASN A 251 4.47 -9.56 -17.61
N SER A 252 4.49 -8.45 -16.88
CA SER A 252 3.33 -7.98 -16.12
C SER A 252 2.20 -7.49 -17.03
N LYS A 253 0.97 -7.90 -16.69
CA LYS A 253 -0.26 -7.37 -17.31
C LYS A 253 -0.69 -6.02 -16.72
N VAL A 254 -0.10 -5.59 -15.61
CA VAL A 254 -0.45 -4.36 -14.89
C VAL A 254 0.31 -3.17 -15.48
N ALA A 255 -0.42 -2.24 -16.11
CA ALA A 255 0.16 -1.04 -16.74
C ALA A 255 1.09 -0.22 -15.81
N PRO A 256 0.71 0.13 -14.56
CA PRO A 256 1.63 0.80 -13.64
C PRO A 256 2.93 0.06 -13.33
N ALA A 257 2.94 -1.28 -13.36
CA ALA A 257 4.14 -2.06 -13.13
C ALA A 257 5.04 -2.12 -14.37
N ARG A 258 4.45 -2.20 -15.58
CA ARG A 258 5.19 -2.03 -16.83
C ARG A 258 5.83 -0.65 -16.92
N ALA A 259 5.11 0.41 -16.53
CA ALA A 259 5.66 1.75 -16.45
C ALA A 259 6.87 1.80 -15.48
N ALA A 260 6.75 1.19 -14.30
CA ALA A 260 7.86 1.08 -13.34
C ALA A 260 9.06 0.32 -13.93
N SER A 261 8.84 -0.78 -14.66
CA SER A 261 9.91 -1.49 -15.39
C SER A 261 10.62 -0.55 -16.38
N GLN A 262 9.87 0.17 -17.22
CA GLN A 262 10.44 1.11 -18.18
C GLN A 262 11.26 2.22 -17.50
N ILE A 263 10.78 2.75 -16.36
CA ILE A 263 11.51 3.73 -15.53
C ILE A 263 12.84 3.13 -15.04
N LEU A 264 12.80 1.92 -14.47
CA LEU A 264 13.99 1.25 -13.95
C LEU A 264 15.02 0.97 -15.04
N LYS A 265 14.59 0.47 -16.20
CA LYS A 265 15.47 0.30 -17.35
C LYS A 265 16.07 1.62 -17.79
N LYS A 266 15.26 2.68 -17.87
CA LYS A 266 15.74 4.03 -18.18
C LYS A 266 16.81 4.52 -17.21
N TRP A 267 16.67 4.19 -15.94
CA TRP A 267 17.56 4.69 -14.89
C TRP A 267 18.85 3.92 -14.72
N TYR A 268 18.84 2.62 -14.98
CA TYR A 268 19.95 1.72 -14.63
C TYR A 268 20.52 0.93 -15.81
N ILE A 269 19.88 0.96 -16.99
CA ILE A 269 20.23 0.10 -18.12
C ILE A 269 20.40 0.91 -19.42
N ASP A 270 19.36 1.60 -19.90
CA ASP A 270 19.35 2.34 -21.16
C ASP A 270 18.50 3.60 -21.08
N GLU A 271 19.15 4.76 -21.11
CA GLU A 271 18.52 6.08 -20.97
C GLU A 271 17.53 6.44 -22.08
N ASN A 272 17.57 5.75 -23.23
CA ASN A 272 16.73 6.06 -24.40
C ASN A 272 15.29 5.51 -24.31
N ILE A 273 14.98 4.73 -23.27
CA ILE A 273 13.66 4.12 -23.11
C ILE A 273 12.58 5.19 -22.93
N LYS A 274 11.57 5.13 -23.81
CA LYS A 274 10.38 5.97 -23.74
C LYS A 274 9.31 5.27 -22.90
N LEU A 275 8.66 6.03 -22.02
CA LEU A 275 7.51 5.55 -21.26
C LEU A 275 6.30 5.44 -22.19
N THR A 276 5.68 4.26 -22.23
CA THR A 276 4.45 4.02 -23.00
C THR A 276 3.23 3.86 -22.10
N GLU A 277 3.45 3.66 -20.80
CA GLU A 277 2.42 3.37 -19.81
C GLU A 277 2.44 4.43 -18.70
N PRO A 278 1.29 4.77 -18.11
CA PRO A 278 1.24 5.74 -17.01
C PRO A 278 1.77 5.14 -15.70
N PRO A 279 2.76 5.77 -15.03
CA PRO A 279 3.25 5.31 -13.74
C PRO A 279 2.25 5.53 -12.60
N SER A 280 2.38 4.78 -11.51
CA SER A 280 1.63 5.04 -10.28
C SER A 280 2.07 6.35 -9.61
N ALA A 281 1.28 6.86 -8.67
CA ALA A 281 1.60 8.08 -7.92
C ALA A 281 2.98 8.01 -7.23
N ALA A 282 3.29 6.89 -6.55
CA ALA A 282 4.58 6.67 -5.91
C ALA A 282 5.75 6.76 -6.92
N TRP A 283 5.62 6.13 -8.09
CA TRP A 283 6.64 6.18 -9.14
C TRP A 283 6.76 7.55 -9.81
N LYS A 284 5.65 8.30 -9.96
CA LYS A 284 5.69 9.71 -10.38
C LYS A 284 6.50 10.55 -9.40
N ASN A 285 6.29 10.36 -8.09
CA ASN A 285 7.04 11.08 -7.07
C ASN A 285 8.54 10.70 -7.11
N LYS A 286 8.86 9.41 -7.23
CA LYS A 286 10.26 8.97 -7.42
C LYS A 286 10.92 9.62 -8.64
N MET A 287 10.22 9.74 -9.75
CA MET A 287 10.74 10.41 -10.94
C MET A 287 11.05 11.88 -10.72
N LYS A 288 10.22 12.60 -9.96
CA LYS A 288 10.48 14.01 -9.61
C LYS A 288 11.71 14.15 -8.70
N LEU A 289 11.94 13.16 -7.83
CA LEU A 289 13.01 13.18 -6.84
C LEU A 289 14.33 12.60 -7.37
N LYS A 290 14.35 11.95 -8.55
CA LYS A 290 15.52 11.22 -9.07
C LYS A 290 16.77 12.11 -9.21
N ASP A 291 16.55 13.36 -9.58
CA ASP A 291 17.64 14.33 -9.80
C ASP A 291 18.09 15.00 -8.49
N GLN A 292 17.40 14.74 -7.38
CA GLN A 292 17.84 15.15 -6.05
C GLN A 292 18.84 14.13 -5.51
N SER A 293 19.95 14.61 -4.95
CA SER A 293 20.92 13.74 -4.29
C SER A 293 20.28 13.06 -3.07
N VAL A 294 19.81 11.82 -3.23
CA VAL A 294 19.29 11.02 -2.12
C VAL A 294 20.43 10.77 -1.13
N VAL A 295 20.30 11.34 0.07
CA VAL A 295 21.29 11.19 1.12
C VAL A 295 21.26 9.75 1.62
N ARG A 296 22.32 8.97 1.34
CA ARG A 296 22.38 7.56 1.77
C ARG A 296 22.82 7.44 3.23
N LEU A 297 22.08 6.64 3.99
CA LEU A 297 22.46 6.27 5.35
C LEU A 297 23.51 5.16 5.34
N THR A 298 24.43 5.22 6.29
CA THR A 298 25.33 4.10 6.61
C THR A 298 24.55 2.98 7.28
N GLU A 299 25.12 1.78 7.36
CA GLU A 299 24.45 0.63 7.97
C GLU A 299 24.05 0.87 9.44
N LEU A 300 24.92 1.52 10.23
CA LEU A 300 24.61 1.86 11.61
C LEU A 300 23.49 2.90 11.71
N GLU A 301 23.51 3.94 10.85
CA GLU A 301 22.45 4.95 10.79
C GLU A 301 21.10 4.32 10.40
N ASP A 302 21.08 3.46 9.38
CA ASP A 302 19.90 2.72 8.92
C ASP A 302 19.31 1.83 10.01
N ASN A 303 20.16 1.07 10.72
CA ASN A 303 19.72 0.21 11.81
C ASN A 303 19.16 1.03 12.99
N ILE A 304 19.72 2.20 13.30
CA ILE A 304 19.20 3.09 14.34
C ILE A 304 17.79 3.57 13.96
N VAL A 305 17.60 4.09 12.75
CA VAL A 305 16.27 4.55 12.26
C VAL A 305 15.26 3.42 12.33
N ASN A 306 15.62 2.21 11.87
CA ASN A 306 14.74 1.06 11.92
C ASN A 306 14.32 0.72 13.36
N LEU A 307 15.27 0.65 14.29
CA LEU A 307 14.97 0.33 15.69
C LEU A 307 14.10 1.41 16.36
N THR A 308 14.40 2.70 16.15
CA THR A 308 13.61 3.79 16.72
C THR A 308 12.19 3.81 16.16
N SER A 309 12.01 3.47 14.88
CA SER A 309 10.68 3.36 14.25
C SER A 309 9.84 2.21 14.82
N GLN A 310 10.48 1.20 15.39
CA GLN A 310 9.84 0.06 16.07
C GLN A 310 9.54 0.33 17.55
N GLY A 311 9.80 1.55 18.04
CA GLY A 311 9.57 1.93 19.45
C GLY A 311 10.74 1.57 20.38
N ILE A 312 11.92 1.23 19.86
CA ILE A 312 13.13 1.09 20.68
C ILE A 312 13.68 2.49 20.97
N VAL A 313 13.33 3.01 22.13
CA VAL A 313 13.56 4.43 22.46
C VAL A 313 14.83 4.66 23.29
N SER A 314 15.25 3.75 24.15
CA SER A 314 16.40 4.05 25.02
C SER A 314 17.73 3.76 24.36
N LYS A 315 18.77 4.54 24.68
CA LYS A 315 20.15 4.25 24.23
C LYS A 315 20.63 2.87 24.69
N ALA A 316 20.18 2.44 25.87
CA ALA A 316 20.54 1.14 26.41
C ALA A 316 19.94 0.01 25.56
N ASP A 317 18.68 0.15 25.14
CA ASP A 317 18.02 -0.84 24.29
C ASP A 317 18.60 -0.83 22.87
N LEU A 318 18.90 0.35 22.31
CA LEU A 318 19.60 0.44 21.03
C LEU A 318 20.95 -0.32 21.06
N LEU A 319 21.72 -0.20 22.14
CA LEU A 319 22.97 -0.97 22.30
C LEU A 319 22.72 -2.48 22.30
N ILE A 320 21.72 -2.94 23.04
CA ILE A 320 21.37 -4.35 23.15
C ILE A 320 20.99 -4.91 21.77
N HIS A 321 20.21 -4.17 21.00
CA HIS A 321 19.76 -4.61 19.68
C HIS A 321 20.84 -4.51 18.59
N LEU A 322 21.71 -3.50 18.64
CA LEU A 322 22.78 -3.33 17.65
C LEU A 322 23.98 -4.26 17.89
N TYR A 323 24.22 -4.65 19.15
CA TYR A 323 25.38 -5.42 19.57
C TYR A 323 24.99 -6.54 20.56
N PRO A 324 24.20 -7.54 20.13
CA PRO A 324 23.64 -8.56 21.03
C PRO A 324 24.70 -9.46 21.67
N ASP A 325 25.83 -9.68 20.97
CA ASP A 325 26.89 -10.59 21.39
C ASP A 325 27.99 -9.90 22.21
N GLU A 326 28.01 -8.57 22.26
CA GLU A 326 29.03 -7.82 23.00
C GLU A 326 28.64 -7.69 24.48
N LYS A 327 29.21 -8.57 25.31
CA LYS A 327 29.10 -8.52 26.78
C LYS A 327 29.61 -7.22 27.41
N ALA A 328 30.32 -6.38 26.65
CA ALA A 328 30.85 -5.13 27.12
C ALA A 328 30.01 -3.97 26.57
N ARG A 329 29.09 -3.47 27.41
CA ARG A 329 28.41 -2.17 27.24
C ARG A 329 29.43 -1.03 27.42
N THR A 330 30.46 -1.00 26.57
CA THR A 330 31.59 -0.09 26.68
C THR A 330 31.17 1.35 26.39
N SER A 331 31.94 2.29 26.94
CA SER A 331 31.85 3.71 26.59
C SER A 331 32.02 3.96 25.09
N ASP A 332 32.74 3.07 24.38
CA ASP A 332 33.08 3.26 22.98
C ASP A 332 31.91 2.94 22.05
N LEU A 333 31.17 1.87 22.31
CA LEU A 333 29.91 1.59 21.59
C LEU A 333 28.88 2.71 21.81
N ARG A 334 28.80 3.24 23.05
CA ARG A 334 27.95 4.40 23.37
C ARG A 334 28.31 5.62 22.52
N ARG A 335 29.61 5.92 22.38
CA ARG A 335 30.11 7.03 21.56
C ARG A 335 29.86 6.79 20.07
N ARG A 336 29.96 5.55 19.59
CA ARG A 336 29.63 5.19 18.20
C ARG A 336 28.17 5.50 17.88
N ILE A 337 27.25 5.13 18.76
CA ILE A 337 25.82 5.47 18.60
C ILE A 337 25.62 6.99 18.61
N ASP A 338 26.22 7.73 19.54
CA ASP A 338 26.09 9.19 19.57
C ASP A 338 26.59 9.84 18.28
N SER A 339 27.74 9.37 17.78
CA SER A 339 28.32 9.84 16.52
C SER A 339 27.40 9.54 15.33
N ALA A 340 26.80 8.34 15.30
CA ALA A 340 25.87 7.95 14.26
C ALA A 340 24.58 8.79 14.30
N ILE A 341 23.99 8.99 15.48
CA ILE A 341 22.79 9.85 15.65
C ILE A 341 23.09 11.29 15.25
N TYR A 342 24.27 11.81 15.63
CA TYR A 342 24.69 13.15 15.22
C TYR A 342 24.82 13.29 13.70
N LYS A 343 25.47 12.33 13.04
CA LYS A 343 25.59 12.31 11.57
C LYS A 343 24.23 12.13 10.88
N LEU A 344 23.39 11.27 11.43
CA LEU A 344 22.02 11.04 10.97
C LEU A 344 21.21 12.35 10.99
N ARG A 345 21.23 13.10 12.10
CA ARG A 345 20.55 14.41 12.21
C ARG A 345 21.10 15.47 11.27
N LYS A 346 22.39 15.40 10.92
CA LYS A 346 22.97 16.27 9.88
C LYS A 346 22.47 15.94 8.48
N LYS A 347 22.25 14.65 8.21
CA LYS A 347 21.80 14.13 6.91
C LYS A 347 20.31 14.32 6.70
N VAL A 348 19.53 13.97 7.72
CA VAL A 348 18.08 14.07 7.75
C VAL A 348 17.72 14.70 9.08
N PRO A 349 17.58 16.04 9.14
CA PRO A 349 17.19 16.73 10.36
C PRO A 349 15.93 16.12 10.96
N GLU A 350 15.93 16.03 12.30
CA GLU A 350 14.75 15.69 13.11
C GLU A 350 14.14 14.29 12.85
N ILE A 351 14.81 13.44 12.06
CA ILE A 351 14.41 12.05 11.87
C ILE A 351 14.40 11.25 13.18
N VAL A 352 15.34 11.53 14.07
CA VAL A 352 15.43 10.96 15.42
C VAL A 352 15.54 12.10 16.41
N ILE A 353 14.50 12.32 17.21
CA ILE A 353 14.46 13.29 18.31
C ILE A 353 15.00 12.61 19.57
N ASN A 354 15.63 13.38 20.47
CA ASN A 354 16.04 12.88 21.78
C ASN A 354 15.38 13.80 22.80
N ASP A 355 14.42 13.25 23.54
CA ASP A 355 13.75 13.93 24.63
C ASP A 355 14.06 13.18 25.94
N GLN A 356 14.70 13.87 26.87
CA GLN A 356 15.07 13.33 28.19
C GLN A 356 15.84 11.98 28.15
N GLY A 357 16.61 11.73 27.10
CA GLY A 357 17.39 10.49 26.93
C GLY A 357 16.66 9.37 26.18
N ASN A 358 15.41 9.60 25.77
CA ASN A 358 14.64 8.70 24.92
C ASN A 358 14.62 9.21 23.47
N TYR A 359 14.92 8.30 22.55
CA TYR A 359 14.89 8.52 21.12
C TYR A 359 13.51 8.20 20.55
N SER A 360 12.98 9.07 19.71
CA SER A 360 11.75 8.85 18.96
C SER A 360 11.94 9.24 17.50
N MET A 361 11.10 8.71 16.63
CA MET A 361 10.97 9.27 15.28
C MET A 361 10.35 10.66 15.42
N GLY A 362 10.99 11.70 14.88
CA GLY A 362 10.47 13.05 15.03
C GLY A 362 9.19 13.31 14.24
N ALA A 363 8.43 14.31 14.66
CA ALA A 363 7.38 14.92 13.85
C ALA A 363 7.90 16.31 13.40
N GLU A 364 8.03 16.49 12.07
CA GLU A 364 8.46 17.69 11.33
C GLU A 364 9.84 18.32 11.57
N ALA A 365 10.57 18.57 10.46
CA ALA A 365 11.24 19.86 10.14
C ALA A 365 10.82 20.31 8.73
N GLN A 366 10.29 21.53 8.65
CA GLN A 366 9.96 22.27 7.44
C GLN A 366 11.17 22.51 6.54
N GLY A 367 10.95 22.48 5.22
CA GLY A 367 11.75 23.21 4.24
C GLY A 367 12.95 22.47 3.64
N VAL A 368 12.79 22.04 2.39
CA VAL A 368 13.86 22.19 1.40
C VAL A 368 13.32 23.16 0.35
N VAL A 369 14.02 24.28 0.24
CA VAL A 369 13.78 25.41 -0.69
C VAL A 369 13.63 24.95 -2.13
#